data_AF-A0AAV7K9P8-F1
#
_entry.id   AF-A0AAV7K9P8-F1
#
_cell.length_a   1.000
_cell.length_b   1.000
_cell.length_c   1.000
_cell.angle_alpha   90.00
_cell.angle_beta   90.00
_cell.angle_gamma   90.00
#
_symmetry.space_group_name_H-M   'P 1'
#
loop_
_entity.id
_entity.type
_entity.pdbx_description
1 polymer ?
#
loop_
_entity_poly.entity_id
_entity_poly.type
_entity_poly.pdbx_seq_one_letter_code
_entity_poly.pdbx_strand_id
1 'polypeptide(L)'
;MDNIKDLIDTLRQIRSADRFKELFAEASLVVTILDIELAKPLLASRSVCRAAVGGTDQYVEQYFRINVLYPAIDSIVTDLELRFGGRKRRVVELARLIPAYILKNSEDNWLCGTSHLGL
;
A
#
# COMPACT_ATOMS: atom_id res chain seq x y z
N MET A 1 -13.37 -5.24 -9.58
CA MET A 1 -12.04 -4.60 -9.61
C MET A 1 -12.15 -3.09 -9.69
N ASP A 2 -13.30 -2.54 -10.08
CA ASP A 2 -13.57 -1.09 -10.00
C ASP A 2 -13.47 -0.58 -8.55
N ASN A 3 -13.96 -1.38 -7.58
CA ASN A 3 -13.74 -1.14 -6.15
C ASN A 3 -12.27 -0.91 -5.73
N ILE A 4 -11.29 -1.49 -6.44
CA ILE A 4 -9.86 -1.33 -6.11
C ILE A 4 -9.36 0.02 -6.64
N LYS A 5 -9.86 0.46 -7.81
CA LYS A 5 -9.56 1.80 -8.33
C LYS A 5 -10.19 2.86 -7.44
N ASP A 6 -11.45 2.67 -7.06
CA ASP A 6 -12.15 3.54 -6.13
C ASP A 6 -11.40 3.63 -4.79
N LEU A 7 -10.90 2.50 -4.28
CA LEU A 7 -10.06 2.46 -3.10
C LEU A 7 -8.76 3.26 -3.28
N ILE A 8 -8.04 3.09 -4.39
CA ILE A 8 -6.82 3.87 -4.67
C ILE A 8 -7.14 5.37 -4.72
N ASP A 9 -8.26 5.76 -5.32
CA ASP A 9 -8.67 7.15 -5.42
C ASP A 9 -9.03 7.73 -4.03
N THR A 10 -9.71 6.96 -3.18
CA THR A 10 -9.96 7.37 -1.78
C THR A 10 -8.66 7.52 -0.97
N LEU A 11 -7.70 6.61 -1.12
CA LEU A 11 -6.40 6.71 -0.45
C LEU A 11 -5.62 7.96 -0.90
N ARG A 12 -5.70 8.30 -2.19
CA ARG A 12 -5.11 9.53 -2.73
C ARG A 12 -5.83 10.79 -2.22
N GLN A 13 -7.14 10.73 -1.99
CA GLN A 13 -7.87 11.83 -1.33
C GLN A 13 -7.46 12.01 0.13
N ILE A 14 -7.19 10.93 0.86
CA ILE A 14 -6.68 11.00 2.25
C ILE A 14 -5.29 11.65 2.30
N ARG A 15 -4.48 11.48 1.25
CA ARG A 15 -3.20 12.17 1.11
C ARG A 15 -3.34 13.71 0.98
N SER A 16 -4.53 14.23 0.72
CA SER A 16 -4.75 15.69 0.66
C SER A 16 -4.47 16.36 2.01
N ALA A 17 -4.05 17.63 1.96
CA ALA A 17 -3.69 18.37 3.16
C ALA A 17 -4.86 18.55 4.14
N ASP A 18 -6.09 18.63 3.64
CA ASP A 18 -7.27 18.90 4.45
C ASP A 18 -7.71 17.67 5.25
N ARG A 19 -7.71 16.48 4.63
CA ARG A 19 -8.03 15.23 5.34
C ARG A 19 -6.99 14.84 6.38
N PHE A 20 -5.72 15.18 6.13
CA PHE A 20 -4.68 14.97 7.13
C PHE A 20 -4.92 15.81 8.40
N LYS A 21 -5.41 17.05 8.30
CA LYS A 21 -5.69 17.89 9.47
C LYS A 21 -6.75 17.27 10.37
N GLU A 22 -7.82 16.73 9.78
CA GLU A 22 -8.87 16.03 10.52
C GLU A 22 -8.31 14.81 11.26
N LEU A 23 -7.57 13.95 10.56
CA LEU A 23 -6.91 12.78 11.15
C LEU A 23 -5.92 13.15 12.24
N PHE A 24 -5.17 14.24 12.06
CA PHE A 24 -4.20 14.70 13.03
C PHE A 24 -4.88 15.27 14.28
N ALA A 25 -6.02 15.96 14.13
CA ALA A 25 -6.82 16.43 15.24
C ALA A 25 -7.38 15.26 16.06
N GLU A 26 -7.92 14.24 15.41
CA GLU A 26 -8.40 13.02 16.07
C GLU A 26 -7.26 12.29 16.81
N ALA A 27 -6.11 12.12 16.17
CA ALA A 27 -4.94 11.51 16.80
C ALA A 27 -4.43 12.34 18.00
N SER A 28 -4.49 13.67 17.90
CA SER A 28 -4.10 14.57 18.99
C SER A 28 -5.02 14.41 20.21
N LEU A 29 -6.31 14.16 20.01
CA LEU A 29 -7.24 13.86 21.11
C LEU A 29 -6.89 12.54 21.82
N VAL A 30 -6.45 11.52 21.10
CA VAL A 30 -6.01 10.26 21.72
C VAL A 30 -4.76 10.46 22.55
N VAL A 31 -3.83 11.27 22.05
CA VAL A 31 -2.57 11.61 22.74
C VAL A 31 -2.83 12.37 24.04
N THR A 32 -3.80 13.30 24.06
CA THR A 32 -4.18 14.00 25.29
C THR A 32 -4.86 13.08 26.29
N ILE A 33 -5.69 12.12 25.85
CA ILE A 33 -6.32 11.12 26.73
C ILE A 33 -5.26 10.23 27.40
N LEU A 34 -4.19 9.90 26.68
CA LEU A 34 -3.12 9.04 27.16
C LEU A 34 -2.05 9.79 27.97
N ASP A 35 -2.19 11.12 28.13
CA ASP A 35 -1.22 12.00 28.80
C ASP A 35 0.20 11.88 28.22
N ILE A 36 0.28 11.77 26.88
CA ILE A 36 1.54 11.67 26.14
C ILE A 36 1.87 13.03 25.54
N GLU A 37 3.13 13.47 25.62
CA GLU A 37 3.57 14.68 24.93
C GLU A 37 3.71 14.45 23.41
N LEU A 38 3.03 15.29 22.62
CA LEU A 38 3.12 15.26 21.16
C LEU A 38 4.40 15.94 20.68
N ALA A 39 5.51 15.22 20.72
CA ALA A 39 6.81 15.71 20.26
C ALA A 39 7.25 15.04 18.94
N LYS A 40 8.01 15.79 18.14
CA LYS A 40 8.76 15.21 17.02
C LYS A 40 9.82 14.27 17.58
N PRO A 41 9.95 13.02 17.09
CA PRO A 41 11.03 12.14 17.53
C PRO A 41 12.38 12.83 17.30
N LEU A 42 13.22 12.85 18.33
CA LEU A 42 14.51 13.56 18.37
C LEU A 42 15.41 13.11 17.22
N LEU A 43 15.50 13.93 16.17
CA LEU A 43 16.36 13.70 15.02
C LEU A 43 17.17 14.95 14.74
N ALA A 44 18.18 15.27 15.58
CA ALA A 44 19.16 16.29 15.19
C ALA A 44 20.45 16.38 15.99
N SER A 45 20.59 15.86 17.21
CA SER A 45 21.84 16.12 17.96
C SER A 45 23.02 15.23 17.54
N ARG A 46 22.79 14.14 16.77
CA ARG A 46 23.86 13.19 16.38
C ARG A 46 23.86 12.73 14.91
N SER A 47 22.95 13.18 14.05
CA SER A 47 22.93 12.73 12.64
C SER A 47 23.89 13.56 11.78
N VAL A 48 25.13 13.08 11.62
CA VAL A 48 26.16 13.77 10.82
C VAL A 48 25.94 13.58 9.30
N CYS A 49 25.31 12.48 8.88
CA CYS A 49 25.25 12.09 7.47
C CYS A 49 23.87 12.25 6.81
N ARG A 50 22.86 12.77 7.51
CA ARG A 50 21.51 13.00 6.96
C ARG A 50 21.08 14.43 7.25
N ALA A 51 20.56 15.11 6.23
CA ALA A 51 19.90 16.39 6.44
C ALA A 51 18.76 16.19 7.44
N ALA A 52 18.67 17.06 8.45
CA ALA A 52 17.53 17.06 9.35
C ALA A 52 16.26 17.28 8.52
N VAL A 53 15.35 16.30 8.53
CA VAL A 53 14.09 16.40 7.78
C VAL A 53 13.22 17.41 8.53
N GLY A 54 13.10 18.61 7.96
CA GLY A 54 12.43 19.75 8.57
C GLY A 54 13.39 20.64 9.35
N GLY A 55 13.40 21.93 9.03
CA GLY A 55 14.10 22.94 9.83
C GLY A 55 13.62 22.92 11.29
N THR A 56 14.39 23.56 12.16
CA THR A 56 14.05 23.71 13.59
C THR A 56 12.65 24.26 13.83
N ASP A 57 12.13 25.02 12.86
CA ASP A 57 10.84 25.71 12.95
C ASP A 57 9.69 24.93 12.30
N GLN A 58 9.91 23.67 11.90
CA GLN A 58 8.86 22.86 11.30
C GLN A 58 7.87 22.36 12.37
N TYR A 59 6.59 22.67 12.20
CA TYR A 59 5.49 22.17 13.04
C TYR A 59 5.46 20.64 13.11
N VAL A 60 5.18 20.10 14.30
CA VAL A 60 5.07 18.65 14.58
C VAL A 60 4.10 17.97 13.62
N GLU A 61 2.96 18.61 13.36
CA GLU A 61 1.97 18.18 12.37
C GLU A 61 2.59 17.93 10.99
N GLN A 62 3.38 18.88 10.50
CA GLN A 62 4.00 18.79 9.18
C GLN A 62 5.05 17.68 9.11
N TYR A 63 5.74 17.41 10.23
CA TYR A 63 6.65 16.28 10.31
C TYR A 63 5.93 14.94 10.12
N PHE A 64 4.85 14.70 10.88
CA PHE A 64 4.08 13.46 10.78
C PHE A 64 3.42 13.30 9.40
N ARG A 65 2.98 14.40 8.79
CA ARG A 65 2.44 14.38 7.42
C ARG A 65 3.44 13.81 6.42
N ILE A 66 4.65 14.37 6.40
CA ILE A 66 5.67 14.07 5.39
C ILE A 66 6.33 12.72 5.64
N ASN A 67 6.58 12.38 6.92
CA ASN A 67 7.42 11.24 7.26
C ASN A 67 6.62 9.97 7.60
N VAL A 68 5.36 10.11 7.99
CA VAL A 68 4.53 8.97 8.40
C VAL A 68 3.38 8.75 7.43
N LEU A 69 2.52 9.75 7.26
CA LEU A 69 1.30 9.56 6.46
C LEU A 69 1.63 9.35 4.97
N TYR A 70 2.37 10.26 4.35
CA TYR A 70 2.62 10.18 2.91
C TYR A 70 3.32 8.88 2.50
N PRO A 71 4.40 8.44 3.17
CA PRO A 71 5.07 7.19 2.81
C PRO A 71 4.18 5.96 3.04
N ALA A 72 3.35 5.96 4.09
CA ALA A 72 2.44 4.86 4.36
C ALA A 72 1.38 4.71 3.26
N ILE A 73 0.73 5.82 2.87
CA ILE A 73 -0.26 5.82 1.79
C ILE A 73 0.40 5.44 0.45
N ASP A 74 1.54 6.05 0.13
CA ASP A 74 2.23 5.79 -1.13
C ASP A 74 2.68 4.32 -1.24
N SER A 75 3.12 3.71 -0.14
CA SER A 75 3.47 2.29 -0.10
C SER A 75 2.25 1.40 -0.38
N ILE A 76 1.11 1.67 0.25
CA ILE A 76 -0.13 0.90 0.04
C ILE A 76 -0.62 1.05 -1.40
N VAL A 77 -0.67 2.28 -1.92
CA VAL A 77 -1.07 2.55 -3.32
C VAL A 77 -0.15 1.80 -4.29
N THR A 78 1.16 1.85 -4.06
CA THR A 78 2.14 1.15 -4.91
C THR A 78 1.92 -0.37 -4.88
N ASP A 79 1.68 -0.97 -3.71
CA ASP A 79 1.42 -2.40 -3.59
C ASP A 79 0.11 -2.80 -4.31
N LEU A 80 -0.95 -2.02 -4.16
CA LEU A 80 -2.22 -2.24 -4.85
C LEU A 80 -2.07 -2.15 -6.37
N GLU A 81 -1.37 -1.14 -6.87
CA GLU A 81 -1.08 -0.98 -8.29
C GLU A 81 -0.19 -2.13 -8.81
N LEU A 82 0.79 -2.56 -8.02
CA LEU A 82 1.68 -3.65 -8.39
C LEU A 82 0.91 -4.99 -8.47
N ARG A 83 -0.04 -5.25 -7.57
CA ARG A 83 -0.80 -6.51 -7.52
C ARG A 83 -1.94 -6.55 -8.53
N PHE A 84 -2.66 -5.46 -8.69
CA PHE A 84 -3.89 -5.40 -9.49
C PHE A 84 -3.74 -4.59 -10.78
N GLY A 85 -2.52 -4.16 -11.11
CA GLY A 85 -2.21 -3.47 -12.35
C GLY A 85 -2.61 -4.27 -13.60
N GLY A 86 -2.81 -3.56 -14.71
CA GLY A 86 -3.46 -4.11 -15.91
C GLY A 86 -2.82 -5.39 -16.48
N ARG A 87 -1.51 -5.59 -16.30
CA ARG A 87 -0.84 -6.83 -16.72
C ARG A 87 -1.20 -8.03 -15.84
N LYS A 88 -1.29 -7.86 -14.51
CA LYS A 88 -1.61 -8.94 -13.57
C LYS A 88 -3.10 -9.26 -13.53
N ARG A 89 -3.96 -8.31 -13.91
CA ARG A 89 -5.40 -8.57 -14.12
C ARG A 89 -5.65 -9.74 -15.06
N ARG A 90 -4.92 -9.80 -16.19
CA ARG A 90 -5.02 -10.92 -17.14
C ARG A 90 -4.54 -12.24 -16.56
N VAL A 91 -3.52 -12.21 -15.69
CA VAL A 91 -3.02 -13.42 -15.01
C VAL A 91 -4.05 -14.00 -14.04
N VAL A 92 -4.82 -13.15 -13.35
CA VAL A 92 -5.93 -13.63 -12.50
C VAL A 92 -7.02 -14.32 -13.32
N GLU A 93 -7.27 -13.87 -14.56
CA GLU A 93 -8.19 -14.55 -15.47
C GLU A 93 -7.67 -15.94 -15.88
N LEU A 94 -6.35 -16.12 -15.98
CA LEU A 94 -5.75 -17.43 -16.22
C LEU A 94 -5.99 -18.42 -15.07
N ALA A 95 -6.19 -17.96 -13.84
CA ALA A 95 -6.56 -18.85 -12.73
C ALA A 95 -7.94 -19.51 -12.91
N ARG A 96 -8.75 -19.03 -13.86
CA ARG A 96 -10.06 -19.60 -14.22
C ARG A 96 -9.97 -20.59 -15.38
N LEU A 97 -8.78 -20.80 -15.95
CA LEU A 97 -8.58 -21.85 -16.95
C LEU A 97 -8.69 -23.21 -16.29
N ILE A 98 -9.81 -23.88 -16.52
CA ILE A 98 -9.96 -25.31 -16.25
C ILE A 98 -9.35 -26.04 -17.46
N PRO A 99 -8.48 -27.03 -17.26
CA PRO A 99 -7.95 -27.81 -18.36
C PRO A 99 -9.09 -28.49 -19.12
N ALA A 100 -9.07 -28.37 -20.44
CA ALA A 100 -10.09 -28.95 -21.30
C ALA A 100 -10.04 -30.49 -21.28
N TYR A 101 -8.86 -31.06 -21.01
CA TYR A 101 -8.64 -32.49 -20.92
C TYR A 101 -7.72 -32.81 -19.74
N ILE A 102 -8.09 -33.87 -19.02
CA ILE A 102 -7.29 -34.47 -17.96
C ILE A 102 -6.94 -35.88 -18.45
N LEU A 103 -5.67 -36.09 -18.81
CA LEU A 103 -5.16 -37.38 -19.26
C LEU A 103 -4.58 -38.13 -18.07
N LYS A 104 -4.94 -39.41 -17.94
CA LYS A 104 -4.34 -40.32 -16.97
C LYS A 104 -3.22 -41.10 -17.64
N ASN A 105 -1.99 -40.92 -17.16
CA ASN A 105 -0.86 -41.73 -17.61
C ASN A 105 -0.84 -43.10 -16.92
N SER A 106 -0.12 -44.05 -17.51
CA SER A 106 0.06 -45.42 -16.98
C SER A 106 0.71 -45.49 -15.59
N GLU A 107 1.35 -44.40 -15.15
CA GLU A 107 2.02 -44.27 -13.85
C GLU A 107 1.15 -43.55 -12.79
N ASP A 108 -0.18 -43.58 -12.92
CA ASP A 108 -1.13 -42.89 -12.03
C ASP A 108 -0.89 -41.37 -11.89
N ASN A 109 -0.16 -40.77 -12.83
CA ASN A 109 0.05 -39.32 -12.92
C ASN A 109 -1.00 -38.66 -13.83
N TRP A 110 -1.50 -37.51 -13.40
CA TRP A 110 -2.48 -36.71 -14.13
C TRP A 110 -1.80 -35.59 -14.92
N LEU A 111 -1.98 -35.56 -16.24
CA LEU A 111 -1.50 -34.49 -17.11
C LEU A 111 -2.68 -33.62 -17.56
N CYS A 112 -2.55 -32.32 -17.37
CA CYS A 112 -3.57 -31.33 -17.73
C CYS A 112 -3.14 -30.59 -19.01
N GLY A 113 -3.97 -30.61 -20.05
CA GLY A 113 -3.67 -30.00 -21.36
C GLY A 113 -4.75 -29.04 -21.86
N THR A 114 -4.39 -28.13 -22.76
CA THR A 114 -5.32 -27.25 -23.49
C THR A 114 -5.42 -27.68 -24.95
N SER A 115 -6.60 -27.49 -25.56
CA SER A 115 -6.96 -28.01 -26.88
C SER A 115 -6.14 -27.50 -28.07
N HIS A 116 -5.19 -26.59 -27.85
CA HIS A 116 -4.37 -25.98 -28.90
C HIS A 116 -3.00 -26.66 -29.11
N LEU A 117 -2.64 -27.60 -28.23
CA LEU A 117 -1.56 -28.56 -28.47
C LEU A 117 -2.21 -29.82 -29.04
N GLY A 118 -2.30 -29.88 -30.37
CA GLY A 118 -2.67 -31.11 -31.07
C GLY A 118 -1.69 -32.21 -30.73
N LEU A 119 -2.13 -33.12 -29.87
CA LEU A 119 -1.67 -34.50 -29.82
C LEU A 119 -2.68 -35.34 -30.62
#